data_AF-A0A7M1AYW4-F1
#
_entry.id   AF-A0A7M1AYW4-F1
#
_cell.length_a   1.000
_cell.length_b   1.000
_cell.length_c   1.000
_cell.angle_alpha   90.00
_cell.angle_beta   90.00
_cell.angle_gamma   90.00
#
_symmetry.space_group_name_H-M   'P 1'
#
loop_
_entity.id
_entity.type
_entity.pdbx_description
1 polymer ?
#
loop_
_entity_poly.entity_id
_entity_poly.type
_entity_poly.pdbx_seq_one_letter_code
_entity_poly.pdbx_strand_id
1 'polypeptide(L)'
;MYKETNKRSIVKGISWRVVATTTTIAIVYFFFDRLDLAIAAGMIETVLKIALYWFHERVWQKIKWGKKRIDPFNLWFTGLPLSGKTTIADRVYEELQELQIPLERIDSKDIRELIPDIGYTREERNRHMHRIGNLIKTLQNNSVSTVASFVSPYRESRKAIREMVKNNIVVYVKADVETCKERDYKGAYAKALSGEYQNFSGVNDVYEEPQHAEIVIDTDNTSVEEAVRIIVKYIKKNHVK
;
A
#
# COMPACT_ATOMS: atom_id res chain seq x y z
N MET A 1 -22.82 4.22 8.26
CA MET A 1 -21.68 4.41 9.20
C MET A 1 -21.28 5.88 9.17
N TYR A 2 -21.55 6.65 10.21
CA TYR A 2 -21.22 8.09 10.22
C TYR A 2 -19.71 8.27 10.41
N LYS A 3 -19.04 8.91 9.44
CA LYS A 3 -17.64 9.31 9.57
C LYS A 3 -17.57 10.53 10.49
N GLU A 4 -16.91 10.42 11.65
CA GLU A 4 -16.62 11.60 12.46
C GLU A 4 -15.72 12.55 11.66
N THR A 5 -16.17 13.78 11.45
CA THR A 5 -15.36 14.83 10.85
C THR A 5 -14.52 15.50 11.92
N ASN A 6 -13.27 15.86 11.60
CA ASN A 6 -12.36 16.56 12.53
C ASN A 6 -13.02 17.80 13.17
N LYS A 7 -13.87 18.52 12.42
CA LYS A 7 -14.64 19.67 12.92
C LYS A 7 -15.59 19.28 14.05
N ARG A 8 -16.32 18.17 13.93
CA ARG A 8 -17.28 17.70 14.95
C ARG A 8 -16.55 17.33 16.25
N SER A 9 -15.42 16.63 16.15
CA SER A 9 -14.64 16.23 17.33
C SER A 9 -14.02 17.44 18.05
N ILE A 10 -13.56 18.45 17.30
CA ILE A 10 -13.09 19.72 17.88
C ILE A 10 -14.22 20.44 18.63
N VAL A 11 -15.40 20.58 18.00
CA VAL A 11 -16.56 21.25 18.63
C VAL A 11 -17.00 20.52 19.90
N LYS A 12 -17.09 19.18 19.88
CA LYS A 12 -17.37 18.37 21.09
C LYS A 12 -16.34 18.58 22.20
N GLY A 13 -15.06 18.67 21.83
CA GLY A 13 -13.97 18.91 22.78
C GLY A 13 -14.07 20.29 23.44
N ILE A 14 -14.36 21.33 22.66
CA ILE A 14 -14.55 22.69 23.18
C ILE A 14 -15.81 22.77 24.05
N SER A 15 -16.94 22.22 23.59
CA SER A 15 -18.20 22.30 24.34
C SER A 15 -18.10 21.61 25.69
N TRP A 16 -17.46 20.43 25.76
CA TRP A 16 -17.25 19.74 27.02
C TRP A 16 -16.33 20.52 27.98
N ARG A 17 -15.27 21.16 27.46
CA ARG A 17 -14.34 21.95 28.28
C ARG A 17 -15.02 23.18 28.88
N VAL A 18 -15.90 23.86 28.13
CA VAL A 18 -16.68 24.97 28.67
C VAL A 18 -17.55 24.50 29.83
N VAL A 19 -18.31 23.42 29.65
CA VAL A 19 -19.16 22.84 30.72
C VAL A 19 -18.33 22.44 31.95
N ALA A 20 -17.20 21.77 31.76
CA ALA A 20 -16.33 21.35 32.85
C ALA A 20 -15.77 22.55 33.63
N THR A 21 -15.30 23.58 32.92
CA THR A 21 -14.74 24.81 33.53
C THR A 21 -15.80 25.56 34.32
N THR A 22 -17.00 25.74 33.75
CA THR A 22 -18.13 26.39 34.44
C THR A 22 -18.51 25.64 35.71
N THR A 23 -18.45 24.30 35.68
CA THR A 23 -18.74 23.47 36.87
C THR A 23 -17.71 23.69 37.97
N THR A 24 -16.40 23.72 37.64
CA THR A 24 -15.35 24.03 38.61
C THR A 24 -15.52 25.42 39.20
N ILE A 25 -15.79 26.43 38.37
CA ILE A 25 -16.03 27.81 38.84
C ILE A 25 -17.21 27.84 39.82
N ALA A 26 -18.32 27.17 39.48
CA ALA A 26 -19.50 27.12 40.36
C ALA A 26 -19.20 26.46 41.71
N ILE A 27 -18.45 25.34 41.72
CA ILE A 27 -18.06 24.63 42.95
C ILE A 27 -17.14 25.52 43.80
N VAL A 28 -16.08 26.09 43.22
CA VAL A 28 -15.14 26.93 43.98
C VAL A 28 -15.84 28.18 44.51
N TYR A 29 -16.73 28.78 43.72
CA TYR A 29 -17.52 29.92 44.19
C TYR A 29 -18.41 29.55 45.37
N PHE A 30 -19.11 28.41 45.32
CA PHE A 30 -19.97 27.94 46.42
C PHE A 30 -19.23 27.78 47.76
N PHE A 31 -17.98 27.31 47.75
CA PHE A 31 -17.22 27.07 48.99
C PHE A 31 -16.48 28.30 49.52
N PHE A 32 -16.03 29.20 48.65
CA PHE A 32 -15.14 30.30 49.03
C PHE A 32 -15.80 31.69 48.94
N ASP A 33 -17.02 31.78 48.39
CA ASP A 33 -17.77 33.01 48.11
C ASP A 33 -16.92 34.10 47.39
N ARG A 34 -15.95 33.63 46.60
CA ARG A 34 -14.94 34.46 45.94
C ARG A 34 -14.85 34.12 44.46
N LEU A 35 -15.52 34.95 43.66
CA LEU A 35 -15.64 34.76 42.21
C LEU A 35 -14.29 34.87 41.50
N ASP A 36 -13.40 35.74 42.00
CA ASP A 36 -12.04 35.92 41.50
C ASP A 36 -11.21 34.64 41.62
N LEU A 37 -11.24 34.00 42.79
CA LEU A 37 -10.57 32.71 43.03
C LEU A 37 -11.19 31.60 42.20
N ALA A 38 -12.51 31.57 42.05
CA ALA A 38 -13.22 30.57 41.28
C ALA A 38 -12.85 30.59 39.80
N ILE A 39 -12.86 31.78 39.18
CA ILE A 39 -12.47 31.96 37.77
C ILE A 39 -11.00 31.60 37.58
N ALA A 40 -10.11 32.05 38.46
CA ALA A 40 -8.69 31.72 38.39
C ALA A 40 -8.45 30.20 38.47
N ALA A 41 -9.12 29.51 39.40
CA ALA A 41 -9.02 28.06 39.55
C ALA A 41 -9.50 27.31 38.30
N GLY A 42 -10.66 27.67 37.75
CA GLY A 42 -11.19 27.03 36.53
C GLY A 42 -10.31 27.25 35.30
N MET A 43 -9.75 28.45 35.15
CA MET A 43 -8.82 28.76 34.05
C MET A 43 -7.49 27.99 34.18
N ILE A 44 -6.90 27.97 35.39
CA ILE A 44 -5.66 27.23 35.66
C ILE A 44 -5.88 25.73 35.42
N GLU A 45 -6.98 25.16 35.92
CA GLU A 45 -7.32 23.75 35.73
C GLU A 45 -7.42 23.40 34.24
N THR A 46 -8.07 24.26 33.45
CA THR A 46 -8.24 24.04 32.00
C THR A 46 -6.90 24.03 31.29
N VAL A 47 -6.05 25.03 31.53
CA VAL A 47 -4.71 25.11 30.92
C VAL A 47 -3.86 23.90 31.34
N LEU A 48 -3.87 23.56 32.63
CA LEU A 48 -3.09 22.45 33.16
C LEU A 48 -3.54 21.11 32.57
N LYS A 49 -4.85 20.84 32.50
CA LYS A 49 -5.39 19.61 31.88
C LYS A 49 -5.03 19.51 30.40
N ILE A 50 -5.02 20.62 29.67
CA ILE A 50 -4.58 20.64 28.26
C ILE A 50 -3.10 20.26 28.17
N ALA A 51 -2.24 20.88 28.99
CA ALA A 51 -0.81 20.59 29.02
C ALA A 51 -0.53 19.13 29.42
N LEU A 52 -1.21 18.63 30.46
CA LEU A 52 -1.11 17.25 30.92
C LEU A 52 -1.61 16.26 29.89
N TYR A 53 -2.75 16.52 29.25
CA TYR A 53 -3.26 15.67 28.16
C TYR A 53 -2.27 15.61 26.99
N TRP A 54 -1.73 16.76 26.58
CA TRP A 54 -0.72 16.81 25.52
C TRP A 54 0.55 16.03 25.88
N PHE A 55 1.01 16.14 27.13
CA PHE A 55 2.16 15.37 27.60
C PHE A 55 1.85 13.87 27.66
N HIS A 56 0.69 13.49 28.20
CA HIS A 56 0.19 12.13 28.23
C HIS A 56 0.09 11.54 26.83
N GLU A 57 -0.45 12.27 25.86
CA GLU A 57 -0.54 11.85 24.46
C GLU A 57 0.86 11.64 23.86
N ARG A 58 1.84 12.51 24.13
CA ARG A 58 3.22 12.30 23.69
C ARG A 58 3.90 11.09 24.32
N VAL A 59 3.62 10.82 25.59
CA VAL A 59 4.09 9.60 26.27
C VAL A 59 3.43 8.38 25.64
N TRP A 60 2.11 8.42 25.44
CA TRP A 60 1.34 7.32 24.85
C TRP A 60 1.73 7.02 23.40
N GLN A 61 2.08 8.04 22.61
CA GLN A 61 2.60 7.83 21.25
C GLN A 61 3.93 7.07 21.23
N LYS A 62 4.75 7.17 22.30
CA LYS A 62 5.97 6.36 22.46
C LYS A 62 5.67 4.94 22.94
N ILE A 63 4.55 4.73 23.63
CA ILE A 63 4.12 3.41 24.11
C ILE A 63 3.51 2.63 22.94
N LYS A 64 4.14 1.50 22.59
CA LYS A 64 3.68 0.63 21.48
C LYS A 64 2.67 -0.44 21.90
N TRP A 65 2.27 -0.44 23.17
CA TRP A 65 1.37 -1.44 23.74
C TRP A 65 -0.01 -1.42 23.04
N GLY A 66 -0.50 -2.59 22.66
CA GLY A 66 -1.78 -2.76 21.96
C GLY A 66 -1.76 -2.53 20.44
N LYS A 67 -0.67 -2.01 19.85
CA LYS A 67 -0.54 -1.90 18.39
C LYS A 67 0.00 -3.20 17.81
N LYS A 68 -0.86 -4.03 17.19
CA LYS A 68 -0.40 -5.13 16.32
C LYS A 68 0.21 -4.52 15.06
N ARG A 69 1.52 -4.66 14.89
CA ARG A 69 2.18 -4.26 13.65
C ARG A 69 1.96 -5.37 12.62
N ILE A 70 1.30 -5.04 11.53
CA ILE A 70 1.32 -5.87 10.33
C ILE A 70 2.66 -5.61 9.66
N ASP A 71 3.47 -6.65 9.51
CA ASP A 71 4.72 -6.53 8.76
C ASP A 71 4.38 -6.30 7.29
N PRO A 72 4.97 -5.27 6.66
CA PRO A 72 4.65 -4.94 5.29
C PRO A 72 5.10 -6.05 4.34
N PHE A 73 4.38 -6.20 3.24
CA PHE A 73 4.66 -7.19 2.21
C PHE A 73 4.68 -6.57 0.82
N ASN A 74 5.21 -7.30 -0.15
CA ASN A 74 5.17 -6.91 -1.55
C ASN A 74 4.54 -8.04 -2.38
N LEU A 75 3.37 -7.79 -2.95
CA LEU A 75 2.77 -8.63 -3.98
C LEU A 75 3.37 -8.27 -5.34
N TRP A 76 4.28 -9.09 -5.84
CA TRP A 76 4.98 -8.86 -7.11
C TRP A 76 4.40 -9.71 -8.23
N PHE A 77 3.59 -9.08 -9.08
CA PHE A 77 3.01 -9.71 -10.27
C PHE A 77 4.03 -9.71 -11.42
N THR A 78 4.28 -10.90 -11.98
CA THR A 78 5.14 -11.13 -13.15
C THR A 78 4.43 -12.00 -14.19
N GLY A 79 4.79 -11.85 -15.47
CA GLY A 79 4.13 -12.55 -16.57
C GLY A 79 4.30 -11.82 -17.90
N LEU A 80 3.99 -12.49 -19.01
CA LEU A 80 4.07 -11.92 -20.37
C LEU A 80 3.21 -10.67 -20.56
N PRO A 81 3.56 -9.73 -21.46
CA PRO A 81 2.65 -8.65 -21.84
C PRO A 81 1.25 -9.19 -22.18
N LEU A 82 0.18 -8.53 -21.73
CA LEU A 82 -1.21 -8.97 -21.90
C LEU A 82 -1.61 -10.30 -21.22
N SER A 83 -0.79 -10.86 -20.33
CA SER A 83 -1.18 -12.01 -19.52
C SER A 83 -2.27 -11.74 -18.47
N GLY A 84 -2.74 -10.50 -18.31
CA GLY A 84 -3.79 -10.15 -17.32
C GLY A 84 -3.27 -9.60 -15.98
N LYS A 85 -1.95 -9.42 -15.81
CA LYS A 85 -1.33 -8.89 -14.57
C LYS A 85 -2.02 -7.67 -13.99
N THR A 86 -2.10 -6.56 -14.74
CA THR A 86 -2.66 -5.29 -14.24
C THR A 86 -4.12 -5.49 -13.85
N THR A 87 -4.91 -6.19 -14.67
CA THR A 87 -6.33 -6.45 -14.35
C THR A 87 -6.51 -7.18 -13.02
N ILE A 88 -5.72 -8.23 -12.77
CA ILE A 88 -5.80 -8.98 -11.51
C ILE A 88 -5.22 -8.16 -10.35
N ALA A 89 -4.08 -7.50 -10.54
CA ALA A 89 -3.43 -6.68 -9.52
C ALA A 89 -4.32 -5.53 -9.04
N ASP A 90 -5.03 -4.85 -9.95
CA ASP A 90 -5.93 -3.74 -9.63
C ASP A 90 -7.09 -4.21 -8.75
N ARG A 91 -7.72 -5.33 -9.11
CA ARG A 91 -8.82 -5.92 -8.32
C ARG A 91 -8.35 -6.45 -6.96
N VAL A 92 -7.17 -7.08 -6.91
CA VAL A 92 -6.54 -7.49 -5.64
C VAL A 92 -6.25 -6.27 -4.76
N TYR A 93 -5.75 -5.19 -5.35
CA TYR A 93 -5.50 -3.94 -4.63
C TYR A 93 -6.79 -3.36 -4.04
N GLU A 94 -7.86 -3.27 -4.84
CA GLU A 94 -9.19 -2.82 -4.38
C GLU A 94 -9.70 -3.66 -3.19
N GLU A 95 -9.66 -4.99 -3.28
CA GLU A 95 -10.11 -5.86 -2.16
C GLU A 95 -9.24 -5.76 -0.91
N LEU A 96 -7.93 -5.56 -1.06
CA LEU A 96 -7.02 -5.42 0.08
C LEU A 96 -7.11 -4.02 0.73
N GLN A 97 -7.50 -2.99 -0.01
CA GLN A 97 -7.74 -1.65 0.56
C GLN A 97 -8.88 -1.65 1.59
N GLU A 98 -9.87 -2.54 1.43
CA GLU A 98 -10.97 -2.69 2.40
C GLU A 98 -10.48 -3.11 3.79
N LEU A 99 -9.27 -3.70 3.89
CA LEU A 99 -8.64 -4.10 5.15
C LEU A 99 -8.06 -2.91 5.94
N GLN A 100 -8.10 -1.69 5.38
CA GLN A 100 -7.61 -0.46 6.00
C GLN A 100 -6.14 -0.55 6.46
N ILE A 101 -5.34 -1.36 5.77
CA ILE A 101 -3.89 -1.44 5.95
C ILE A 101 -3.20 -0.44 5.01
N PRO A 102 -2.05 0.15 5.39
CA PRO A 102 -1.27 0.95 4.45
C PRO A 102 -0.81 0.10 3.26
N LEU A 103 -1.32 0.41 2.07
CA LEU A 103 -1.13 -0.36 0.84
C LEU A 103 -1.03 0.60 -0.34
N GLU A 104 -0.06 0.40 -1.23
CA GLU A 104 0.15 1.21 -2.43
C GLU A 104 0.20 0.34 -3.69
N ARG A 105 -0.32 0.86 -4.81
CA ARG A 105 -0.32 0.18 -6.10
C ARG A 105 0.80 0.73 -6.98
N ILE A 106 1.60 -0.14 -7.57
CA ILE A 106 2.73 0.23 -8.44
C ILE A 106 2.66 -0.56 -9.75
N ASP A 107 2.08 0.02 -10.80
CA ASP A 107 2.09 -0.58 -12.14
C ASP A 107 3.12 0.09 -13.04
N SER A 108 3.72 -0.70 -13.93
CA SER A 108 4.71 -0.21 -14.89
C SER A 108 4.20 0.92 -15.78
N LYS A 109 2.89 1.03 -16.04
CA LYS A 109 2.32 2.10 -16.87
C LYS A 109 2.36 3.46 -16.18
N ASP A 110 2.11 3.49 -14.87
CA ASP A 110 2.00 4.75 -14.14
C ASP A 110 3.38 5.29 -13.76
N ILE A 111 4.30 4.39 -13.41
CA ILE A 111 5.60 4.80 -12.89
C ILE A 111 6.68 4.97 -13.96
N ARG A 112 6.48 4.45 -15.18
CA ARG A 112 7.49 4.57 -16.23
C ARG A 112 7.80 6.02 -16.57
N GLU A 113 6.77 6.83 -16.78
CA GLU A 113 6.93 8.23 -17.16
C GLU A 113 7.56 9.07 -16.05
N LEU A 114 7.44 8.62 -14.80
CA LEU A 114 8.02 9.28 -13.63
C LEU A 114 9.50 8.97 -13.42
N ILE A 115 10.02 7.92 -14.05
CA ILE A 115 11.41 7.47 -13.87
C ILE A 115 12.20 7.82 -15.14
N PRO A 116 13.21 8.71 -15.07
CA PRO A 116 14.02 9.07 -16.23
C PRO A 116 14.89 7.90 -16.70
N ASP A 117 15.41 7.98 -17.92
CA ASP A 117 16.35 7.01 -18.51
C ASP A 117 15.83 5.56 -18.50
N ILE A 118 14.54 5.42 -18.83
CA ILE A 118 13.92 4.12 -19.05
C ILE A 118 14.11 3.70 -20.50
N GLY A 119 14.50 2.44 -20.70
CA GLY A 119 14.53 1.82 -22.00
C GLY A 119 14.00 0.39 -21.96
N TYR A 120 14.37 -0.40 -22.96
CA TYR A 120 13.87 -1.76 -23.17
C TYR A 120 14.98 -2.78 -23.33
N THR A 121 16.25 -2.38 -23.33
CA THR A 121 17.38 -3.31 -23.26
C THR A 121 17.38 -4.05 -21.91
N ARG A 122 18.10 -5.17 -21.85
CA ARG A 122 18.21 -5.97 -20.64
C ARG A 122 18.77 -5.16 -19.47
N GLU A 123 19.83 -4.40 -19.71
CA GLU A 123 20.52 -3.57 -18.71
C GLU A 123 19.60 -2.45 -18.19
N GLU A 124 18.87 -1.76 -19.08
CA GLU A 124 17.94 -0.70 -18.71
C GLU A 124 16.76 -1.24 -17.90
N ARG A 125 16.21 -2.39 -18.30
CA ARG A 125 15.15 -3.08 -17.54
C ARG A 125 15.64 -3.52 -16.17
N ASN A 126 16.83 -4.11 -16.08
CA ASN A 126 17.43 -4.51 -14.81
C ASN A 126 17.63 -3.29 -13.90
N ARG A 127 18.14 -2.17 -14.43
CA ARG A 127 18.30 -0.91 -13.68
C ARG A 127 16.96 -0.34 -13.21
N HIS A 128 15.94 -0.36 -14.06
CA HIS A 128 14.59 0.04 -13.70
C HIS A 128 14.03 -0.83 -12.57
N MET A 129 14.18 -2.16 -12.64
CA MET A 129 13.75 -3.06 -11.56
C MET A 129 14.47 -2.75 -10.24
N HIS A 130 15.77 -2.47 -10.25
CA HIS A 130 16.48 -2.05 -9.02
C HIS A 130 15.93 -0.74 -8.42
N ARG A 131 15.57 0.24 -9.26
CA ARG A 131 14.92 1.48 -8.81
C ARG A 131 13.56 1.20 -8.17
N ILE A 132 12.74 0.35 -8.79
CA ILE A 132 11.46 -0.09 -8.23
C ILE A 132 11.65 -0.83 -6.90
N GLY A 133 12.66 -1.71 -6.80
CA GLY A 133 13.00 -2.39 -5.54
C GLY A 133 13.35 -1.43 -4.41
N ASN A 134 14.11 -0.37 -4.70
CA ASN A 134 14.44 0.67 -3.73
C ASN A 134 13.20 1.48 -3.30
N LEU A 135 12.30 1.78 -4.22
CA LEU A 135 11.02 2.43 -3.92
C LEU A 135 10.18 1.55 -2.97
N ILE A 136 9.99 0.28 -3.31
CA ILE A 136 9.24 -0.67 -2.48
C ILE A 136 9.88 -0.79 -1.10
N LYS A 137 11.20 -0.94 -1.02
CA LYS A 137 11.94 -0.98 0.25
C LYS A 137 11.70 0.28 1.10
N THR A 138 11.64 1.45 0.47
CA THR A 138 11.36 2.72 1.14
C THR A 138 9.93 2.77 1.67
N LEU A 139 8.96 2.31 0.88
CA LEU A 139 7.55 2.20 1.31
C LEU A 139 7.41 1.21 2.49
N GLN A 140 8.06 0.06 2.42
CA GLN A 140 8.06 -0.92 3.50
C GLN A 140 8.72 -0.41 4.78
N ASN A 141 9.77 0.43 4.68
CA ASN A 141 10.35 1.08 5.86
C ASN A 141 9.34 2.02 6.56
N ASN A 142 8.36 2.55 5.81
CA ASN A 142 7.23 3.32 6.33
C ASN A 142 5.99 2.45 6.63
N SER A 143 6.15 1.12 6.71
CA SER A 143 5.09 0.14 6.97
C SER A 143 3.97 0.13 5.91
N VAL A 144 4.29 0.52 4.67
CA VAL A 144 3.38 0.44 3.51
C VAL A 144 3.66 -0.85 2.75
N SER A 145 2.63 -1.67 2.57
CA SER A 145 2.68 -2.84 1.69
C SER A 145 2.45 -2.42 0.24
N THR A 146 2.84 -3.26 -0.72
CA THR A 146 2.73 -2.91 -2.14
C THR A 146 2.07 -4.00 -2.96
N VAL A 147 1.28 -3.58 -3.96
CA VAL A 147 0.80 -4.41 -5.07
C VAL A 147 1.47 -3.91 -6.34
N ALA A 148 2.48 -4.65 -6.81
CA ALA A 148 3.37 -4.23 -7.88
C ALA A 148 3.20 -5.12 -9.12
N SER A 149 2.99 -4.53 -10.30
CA SER A 149 2.75 -5.26 -11.55
C SER A 149 3.71 -4.86 -12.67
N PHE A 150 4.59 -5.81 -13.02
CA PHE A 150 5.66 -5.61 -14.00
C PHE A 150 5.83 -6.85 -14.87
N VAL A 151 6.22 -6.69 -16.14
CA VAL A 151 6.61 -7.85 -16.97
C VAL A 151 7.77 -8.58 -16.28
N SER A 152 8.79 -7.84 -15.81
CA SER A 152 9.95 -8.35 -15.08
C SER A 152 10.51 -9.66 -15.68
N PRO A 153 10.92 -9.67 -16.97
CA PRO A 153 11.13 -10.90 -17.74
C PRO A 153 12.33 -11.72 -17.27
N TYR A 154 13.35 -11.08 -16.71
CA TYR A 154 14.60 -11.74 -16.30
C TYR A 154 14.54 -12.20 -14.84
N ARG A 155 14.94 -13.44 -14.58
CA ARG A 155 15.06 -14.05 -13.25
C ARG A 155 15.98 -13.26 -12.34
N GLU A 156 17.09 -12.76 -12.88
CA GLU A 156 18.05 -11.93 -12.17
C GLU A 156 17.36 -10.73 -11.50
N SER A 157 16.53 -10.00 -12.25
CA SER A 157 15.79 -8.85 -11.72
C SER A 157 14.83 -9.23 -10.60
N ARG A 158 14.08 -10.33 -10.76
CA ARG A 158 13.14 -10.81 -9.74
C ARG A 158 13.86 -11.32 -8.50
N LYS A 159 15.03 -11.96 -8.66
CA LYS A 159 15.90 -12.36 -7.56
C LYS A 159 16.40 -11.13 -6.78
N ALA A 160 16.89 -10.11 -7.48
CA ALA A 160 17.32 -8.86 -6.85
C ALA A 160 16.17 -8.21 -6.05
N ILE A 161 14.96 -8.11 -6.61
CA ILE A 161 13.78 -7.61 -5.88
C ILE A 161 13.54 -8.43 -4.60
N ARG A 162 13.54 -9.77 -4.69
CA ARG A 162 13.32 -10.66 -3.54
C ARG A 162 14.36 -10.47 -2.45
N GLU A 163 15.61 -10.17 -2.80
CA GLU A 163 16.69 -9.90 -1.85
C GLU A 163 16.61 -8.47 -1.24
N MET A 164 16.05 -7.51 -1.98
CA MET A 164 15.95 -6.12 -1.56
C MET A 164 14.78 -5.83 -0.62
N VAL A 165 13.64 -6.52 -0.78
CA VAL A 165 12.38 -6.23 -0.10
C VAL A 165 12.00 -7.33 0.90
N LYS A 166 11.20 -6.98 1.90
CA LYS A 166 10.69 -7.92 2.92
C LYS A 166 9.40 -8.57 2.45
N ASN A 167 9.19 -9.83 2.83
CA ASN A 167 7.95 -10.56 2.54
C ASN A 167 7.54 -10.42 1.06
N ASN A 168 8.45 -10.76 0.14
CA ASN A 168 8.20 -10.67 -1.30
C ASN A 168 7.40 -11.90 -1.77
N ILE A 169 6.16 -11.69 -2.20
CA ILE A 169 5.27 -12.73 -2.72
C ILE A 169 5.19 -12.57 -4.24
N VAL A 170 5.84 -13.47 -4.96
CA VAL A 170 5.81 -13.50 -6.42
C VAL A 170 4.52 -14.18 -6.87
N VAL A 171 3.69 -13.42 -7.57
CA VAL A 171 2.49 -13.89 -8.24
C VAL A 171 2.82 -14.04 -9.73
N TYR A 172 2.99 -15.28 -10.18
CA TYR A 172 3.20 -15.57 -11.58
C TYR A 172 1.86 -15.67 -12.31
N VAL A 173 1.60 -14.70 -13.18
CA VAL A 173 0.43 -14.69 -14.06
C VAL A 173 0.82 -15.37 -15.36
N LYS A 174 0.58 -16.68 -15.40
CA LYS A 174 0.87 -17.57 -16.51
C LYS A 174 -0.21 -17.44 -17.57
N ALA A 175 0.23 -17.33 -18.82
CA ALA A 175 -0.57 -17.36 -20.03
C ALA A 175 0.36 -17.75 -21.16
N ASP A 176 -0.14 -18.51 -22.14
CA ASP A 176 0.65 -18.81 -23.32
C ASP A 176 0.82 -17.56 -24.22
N VAL A 177 1.93 -17.50 -24.95
CA VAL A 177 2.22 -16.39 -25.88
C VAL A 177 1.12 -16.23 -26.91
N GLU A 178 0.59 -17.34 -27.45
CA GLU A 178 -0.49 -17.31 -28.45
C GLU A 178 -1.76 -16.70 -27.86
N THR A 179 -2.17 -17.10 -26.66
CA THR A 179 -3.32 -16.49 -25.99
C THR A 179 -3.10 -15.00 -25.70
N CYS A 180 -1.86 -14.58 -25.38
CA CYS A 180 -1.54 -13.17 -25.22
C CYS A 180 -1.60 -12.39 -26.54
N LYS A 181 -1.24 -12.99 -27.68
CA LYS A 181 -1.39 -12.41 -29.03
C LYS A 181 -2.86 -12.27 -29.42
N GLU A 182 -3.69 -13.27 -29.12
CA GLU A 182 -5.14 -13.19 -29.36
C GLU A 182 -5.79 -12.05 -28.57
N ARG A 183 -5.27 -11.77 -27.36
CA ARG A 183 -5.68 -10.65 -26.51
C ARG A 183 -5.11 -9.30 -26.96
N ASP A 184 -4.40 -9.18 -28.09
CA ASP A 184 -3.67 -7.97 -28.50
C ASP A 184 -4.54 -6.79 -28.98
N TYR A 185 -5.44 -6.32 -28.13
CA TYR A 185 -6.28 -5.15 -28.37
C TYR A 185 -5.49 -3.83 -28.55
N LYS A 186 -4.19 -3.83 -28.21
CA LYS A 186 -3.29 -2.66 -28.35
C LYS A 186 -2.39 -2.72 -29.58
N GLY A 187 -2.38 -3.83 -30.32
CA GLY A 187 -1.45 -4.06 -31.42
C GLY A 187 0.03 -4.14 -31.00
N ALA A 188 0.32 -4.37 -29.72
CA ALA A 188 1.69 -4.41 -29.22
C ALA A 188 2.47 -5.65 -29.69
N TYR A 189 1.80 -6.81 -29.74
CA TYR A 189 2.38 -8.03 -30.30
C TYR A 189 2.52 -7.92 -31.82
N ALA A 190 1.52 -7.34 -32.51
CA ALA A 190 1.60 -7.10 -33.95
C ALA A 190 2.82 -6.24 -34.32
N LYS A 191 3.08 -5.16 -33.56
CA LYS A 191 4.25 -4.29 -33.72
C LYS A 191 5.57 -4.97 -33.37
N ALA A 192 5.57 -5.88 -32.40
CA ALA A 192 6.76 -6.67 -32.09
C ALA A 192 7.10 -7.66 -33.22
N LEU A 193 6.07 -8.30 -33.79
CA LEU A 193 6.21 -9.24 -34.91
C LEU A 193 6.65 -8.55 -36.22
N SER A 194 6.22 -7.32 -36.46
CA SER A 194 6.68 -6.51 -37.61
C SER A 194 8.09 -5.94 -37.44
N GLY A 195 8.70 -6.08 -36.25
CA GLY A 195 10.02 -5.53 -35.93
C GLY A 195 10.01 -4.07 -35.50
N GLU A 196 8.85 -3.41 -35.38
CA GLU A 196 8.73 -2.05 -34.86
C GLU A 196 9.13 -1.99 -33.38
N TYR A 197 8.71 -2.98 -32.58
CA TYR A 197 9.09 -3.10 -31.17
C TYR A 197 10.19 -4.13 -30.96
N GLN A 198 11.37 -3.63 -30.59
CA GLN A 198 12.53 -4.44 -30.21
C GLN A 198 12.47 -4.82 -28.72
N ASN A 199 13.13 -5.91 -28.36
CA ASN A 199 13.23 -6.44 -27.00
C ASN A 199 11.86 -6.74 -26.33
N PHE A 200 10.87 -7.18 -27.09
CA PHE A 200 9.53 -7.53 -26.63
C PHE A 200 9.47 -8.97 -26.12
N SER A 201 9.21 -9.13 -24.81
CA SER A 201 9.21 -10.43 -24.13
C SER A 201 8.17 -11.39 -24.72
N GLY A 202 8.63 -12.59 -25.10
CA GLY A 202 7.80 -13.62 -25.73
C GLY A 202 7.73 -13.54 -27.25
N VAL A 203 8.38 -12.55 -27.89
CA VAL A 203 8.48 -12.43 -29.35
C VAL A 203 9.94 -12.39 -29.80
N ASN A 204 10.65 -11.30 -29.50
CA ASN A 204 12.05 -11.09 -29.88
C ASN A 204 12.97 -10.83 -28.67
N ASP A 205 12.46 -11.10 -27.47
CA ASP A 205 13.22 -11.19 -26.21
C ASP A 205 12.64 -12.32 -25.34
N VAL A 206 13.44 -12.85 -24.44
CA VAL A 206 13.08 -13.96 -23.56
C VAL A 206 12.14 -13.50 -22.44
N TYR A 207 11.20 -14.35 -22.06
CA TYR A 207 10.55 -14.30 -20.75
C TYR A 207 10.98 -15.54 -19.98
N GLU A 208 11.79 -15.36 -18.95
CA GLU A 208 12.22 -16.46 -18.11
C GLU A 208 11.16 -16.71 -17.05
N GLU A 209 10.47 -17.85 -17.08
CA GLU A 209 9.45 -18.16 -16.08
C GLU A 209 10.05 -18.21 -14.65
N PRO A 210 9.31 -17.77 -13.62
CA PRO A 210 9.79 -17.83 -12.25
C PRO A 210 9.80 -19.29 -11.74
N GLN A 211 10.99 -19.78 -11.32
CA GLN A 211 11.12 -21.14 -10.76
C GLN A 211 10.49 -21.30 -9.38
N HIS A 212 10.35 -20.21 -8.63
CA HIS A 212 9.82 -20.22 -7.26
C HIS A 212 8.84 -19.06 -7.07
N ALA A 213 7.63 -19.23 -7.59
CA ALA A 213 6.51 -18.32 -7.31
C ALA A 213 5.71 -18.84 -6.10
N GLU A 214 5.36 -17.94 -5.18
CA GLU A 214 4.48 -18.27 -4.07
C GLU A 214 3.04 -18.54 -4.54
N ILE A 215 2.62 -17.88 -5.63
CA ILE A 215 1.30 -18.05 -6.24
C ILE A 215 1.48 -18.12 -7.76
N VAL A 216 0.86 -19.12 -8.40
CA VAL A 216 0.77 -19.22 -9.85
C VAL A 216 -0.70 -19.14 -10.24
N ILE A 217 -1.04 -18.20 -11.13
CA ILE A 217 -2.36 -18.04 -11.71
C ILE A 217 -2.25 -18.33 -13.20
N ASP A 218 -2.86 -19.43 -13.63
CA ASP A 218 -3.03 -19.76 -15.04
C ASP A 218 -4.29 -19.07 -15.57
N THR A 219 -4.11 -17.97 -16.31
CA THR A 219 -5.23 -17.15 -16.80
C THR A 219 -5.99 -17.76 -17.96
N ASP A 220 -5.52 -18.88 -18.51
CA ASP A 220 -6.23 -19.58 -19.56
C ASP A 220 -7.32 -20.48 -18.96
N ASN A 221 -7.17 -20.84 -17.68
CA ASN A 221 -8.08 -21.71 -16.94
C ASN A 221 -8.73 -21.04 -15.71
N THR A 222 -8.30 -19.83 -15.34
CA THR A 222 -8.74 -19.14 -14.11
C THR A 222 -9.38 -17.79 -14.46
N SER A 223 -10.61 -17.56 -13.98
CA SER A 223 -11.24 -16.24 -14.12
C SER A 223 -10.54 -15.19 -13.24
N VAL A 224 -10.73 -13.90 -13.57
CA VAL A 224 -10.16 -12.80 -12.78
C VAL A 224 -10.64 -12.86 -11.33
N GLU A 225 -11.93 -13.10 -11.11
CA GLU A 225 -12.53 -13.18 -9.78
C GLU A 225 -11.93 -14.32 -8.97
N GLU A 226 -11.72 -15.50 -9.57
CA GLU A 226 -11.11 -16.63 -8.87
C GLU A 226 -9.64 -16.34 -8.54
N ALA A 227 -8.88 -15.75 -9.46
CA ALA A 227 -7.50 -15.35 -9.21
C ALA A 227 -7.40 -14.36 -8.03
N VAL A 228 -8.28 -13.35 -8.00
CA VAL A 228 -8.35 -12.37 -6.91
C VAL A 228 -8.64 -13.07 -5.58
N ARG A 229 -9.66 -13.94 -5.53
CA ARG A 229 -10.01 -14.72 -4.33
C ARG A 229 -8.83 -15.53 -3.80
N ILE A 230 -8.10 -16.22 -4.67
CA ILE A 230 -6.93 -17.02 -4.29
C ILE A 230 -5.85 -16.14 -3.65
N ILE A 231 -5.50 -15.03 -4.30
CA ILE A 231 -4.43 -14.13 -3.85
C ILE A 231 -4.81 -13.45 -2.53
N VAL A 232 -6.01 -12.88 -2.44
CA VAL A 232 -6.49 -12.19 -1.23
C VAL A 232 -6.59 -13.15 -0.06
N LYS A 233 -7.07 -14.38 -0.27
CA LYS A 233 -7.12 -15.42 0.77
C LYS A 233 -5.72 -15.77 1.27
N TYR A 234 -4.75 -15.92 0.38
CA TYR A 234 -3.35 -16.17 0.76
C TYR A 234 -2.80 -15.05 1.64
N ILE A 235 -3.04 -13.79 1.25
CA ILE A 235 -2.53 -12.62 1.97
C ILE A 235 -3.17 -12.48 3.35
N LYS A 236 -4.50 -12.59 3.44
CA LYS A 236 -5.22 -12.56 4.72
C LYS A 236 -4.70 -13.62 5.69
N LYS A 237 -4.48 -14.84 5.22
CA LYS A 237 -4.00 -15.96 6.04
C LYS A 237 -2.57 -15.78 6.54
N ASN A 238 -1.66 -15.30 5.67
CA ASN A 238 -0.22 -15.34 5.97
C ASN A 238 0.33 -14.01 6.50
N HIS A 239 -0.29 -12.87 6.15
CA HIS A 239 0.28 -11.54 6.42
C HIS A 239 -0.62 -10.60 7.23
N VAL A 240 -1.94 -10.84 7.33
CA VAL A 240 -2.90 -9.89 7.94
C VAL A 240 -3.59 -10.48 9.20
N LYS A 241 -2.87 -11.28 10.00
CA LYS A 241 -3.42 -12.00 11.17
C LYS A 241 -4.12 -11.17 12.25
#